data_AF-A0A3S5DHS9-F1
#
_entry.id   AF-A0A3S5DHS9-F1
#
_cell.length_a   1.000
_cell.length_b   1.000
_cell.length_c   1.000
_cell.angle_alpha   90.00
_cell.angle_beta   90.00
_cell.angle_gamma   90.00
#
_symmetry.space_group_name_H-M   'P 1'
#
loop_
_entity.id
_entity.type
_entity.pdbx_description
1 polymer ?
#
loop_
_entity_poly.entity_id
_entity_poly.type
_entity_poly.pdbx_seq_one_letter_code
_entity_poly.pdbx_strand_id
1 'polypeptide(L)' 'MSGLPRYVSTVFFKKQLADGQDNPLWRTVMLREGQLVRRTCCQRYRLPDVQQCGDCTLR' A
#
# COMPACT_ATOMS: atom_id res chain seq x y z
N MET A 1 22.76 12.81 -5.87
CA MET A 1 22.34 11.54 -6.54
C MET A 1 21.68 10.65 -5.51
N SER A 2 20.46 11.00 -5.09
CA SER A 2 19.71 10.29 -4.05
C SER A 2 18.97 9.12 -4.68
N GLY A 3 19.60 7.95 -4.63
CA GLY A 3 18.98 6.69 -5.06
C GLY A 3 17.70 6.46 -4.28
N LEU A 4 16.59 6.24 -4.99
CA LEU A 4 15.40 5.62 -4.42
C LEU A 4 15.85 4.36 -3.65
N PRO A 5 15.31 4.10 -2.45
CA PRO A 5 15.65 2.91 -1.69
C PRO A 5 15.49 1.70 -2.61
N ARG A 6 16.55 0.89 -2.72
CA ARG A 6 16.75 -0.18 -3.70
C ARG A 6 15.69 -1.29 -3.68
N TYR A 7 14.62 -1.13 -2.90
CA TYR A 7 13.55 -2.09 -2.61
C TYR A 7 12.14 -1.47 -2.62
N VAL A 8 11.93 -0.34 -3.31
CA VAL A 8 10.56 0.13 -3.57
C VAL A 8 9.91 -0.81 -4.58
N SER A 9 9.11 -1.77 -4.09
CA SER A 9 8.42 -2.73 -4.95
C SER A 9 7.46 -2.01 -5.90
N THR A 10 7.70 -2.17 -7.20
CA THR A 10 6.87 -1.55 -8.26
C THR A 10 5.45 -2.11 -8.27
N VAL A 11 5.20 -3.25 -7.62
CA VAL A 11 3.87 -3.87 -7.52
C VAL A 11 2.85 -2.91 -6.91
N PHE A 12 3.21 -2.09 -5.94
CA PHE A 12 2.28 -1.15 -5.32
C PHE A 12 1.87 0.01 -6.24
N PHE A 13 2.60 0.17 -7.35
CA PHE A 13 2.46 1.27 -8.30
C PHE A 13 2.00 0.81 -9.70
N LYS A 14 1.53 -0.44 -9.84
CA LYS A 14 0.90 -0.93 -11.07
C LYS A 14 -0.58 -1.21 -10.83
N LYS A 15 -1.43 -0.81 -11.78
CA LYS A 15 -2.88 -1.08 -11.72
C LYS A 15 -3.21 -2.56 -11.95
N GLN A 16 -2.40 -3.24 -12.75
CA GLN A 16 -2.61 -4.63 -13.14
C GLN A 16 -1.36 -5.46 -12.88
N LEU A 17 -1.56 -6.75 -12.62
CA LEU A 17 -0.52 -7.77 -12.54
C LEU A 17 0.00 -8.09 -13.95
N ALA A 18 1.06 -8.90 -14.04
CA ALA A 18 1.69 -9.25 -15.32
C ALA A 18 0.77 -10.05 -16.26
N ASP A 19 -0.24 -10.71 -15.69
CA ASP A 19 -1.27 -11.48 -16.40
C ASP A 19 -2.51 -10.65 -16.78
N GLY A 20 -2.50 -9.34 -16.49
CA GLY A 20 -3.59 -8.42 -16.82
C GLY A 20 -4.71 -8.33 -15.79
N GLN A 21 -4.68 -9.12 -14.71
CA GLN A 21 -5.66 -9.01 -13.62
C GLN A 21 -5.49 -7.70 -12.83
N ASP A 22 -6.57 -7.19 -12.25
CA ASP A 22 -6.51 -6.03 -11.35
C ASP A 22 -5.61 -6.32 -10.15
N ASN A 23 -4.73 -5.38 -9.83
CA ASN A 23 -3.78 -5.53 -8.75
C ASN A 23 -4.35 -5.05 -7.41
N PRO A 24 -4.62 -5.94 -6.44
CA PRO A 24 -5.20 -5.58 -5.15
C PRO A 24 -4.28 -4.71 -4.28
N LEU A 25 -2.98 -4.65 -4.61
CA LEU A 25 -1.98 -3.87 -3.88
C LEU A 25 -1.82 -2.46 -4.44
N TRP A 26 -2.46 -2.14 -5.57
CA TRP A 26 -2.39 -0.83 -6.21
C TRP A 26 -2.76 0.30 -5.24
N ARG A 27 -1.85 1.25 -5.05
CA ARG A 27 -2.00 2.44 -4.17
C ARG A 27 -2.29 2.14 -2.69
N THR A 28 -2.02 0.94 -2.21
CA THR A 28 -2.12 0.62 -0.77
C THR A 28 -1.02 1.25 0.08
N VAL A 29 0.09 1.66 -0.54
CA VAL A 29 1.21 2.37 0.10
C VAL A 29 1.54 3.68 -0.62
N MET A 30 2.32 4.53 0.04
CA MET A 30 2.89 5.77 -0.49
C MET A 30 4.32 5.94 0.01
N LEU A 31 5.14 6.69 -0.71
CA LEU A 31 6.49 7.04 -0.24
C LEU A 31 6.39 8.27 0.68
N ARG A 32 6.89 8.16 1.91
CA ARG A 32 6.99 9.26 2.88
C ARG A 32 8.35 9.18 3.54
N GLU A 33 9.11 10.28 3.51
CA GLU A 33 10.47 10.35 4.08
C GLU A 33 11.40 9.23 3.54
N GLY A 34 11.21 8.83 2.28
CA GLY A 34 11.97 7.75 1.65
C GLY A 34 11.57 6.34 2.10
N GLN A 35 10.53 6.19 2.92
CA GLN A 35 9.99 4.89 3.34
C GLN A 35 8.63 4.62 2.69
N LEU A 36 8.34 3.36 2.40
CA LEU A 36 7.00 2.96 1.98
C LEU A 36 6.12 2.85 3.23
N VAL A 37 5.14 3.74 3.33
CA VAL A 37 4.15 3.74 4.39
C VAL A 37 2.80 3.33 3.82
N ARG A 38 2.02 2.54 4.56
CA ARG A 38 0.63 2.27 4.18
C ARG A 38 -0.11 3.58 4.09
N ARG A 39 -0.94 3.75 3.06
CA ARG A 39 -1.85 4.89 3.06
C ARG A 39 -2.76 4.74 4.27
N THR A 40 -2.91 5.80 5.04
CA THR A 40 -3.84 5.92 6.18
C THR A 40 -5.29 5.58 5.81
N CYS A 41 -5.61 5.39 4.52
CA CYS A 41 -6.94 5.17 3.98
C CYS A 41 -7.36 3.70 3.80
N CYS A 42 -6.83 2.74 4.56
CA CYS A 42 -7.48 1.43 4.59
C CYS A 42 -8.88 1.60 5.21
N GLN A 43 -9.92 1.82 4.38
CA GLN A 43 -11.33 1.90 4.79
C GLN A 43 -11.84 0.60 5.43
N ARG A 44 -10.95 -0.37 5.66
CA ARG A 44 -11.18 -1.58 6.43
C ARG A 44 -11.78 -1.29 7.81
N TYR A 45 -11.45 -0.14 8.41
CA TYR A 45 -12.11 0.34 9.64
C TYR A 45 -13.62 0.64 9.47
N ARG A 46 -14.10 0.84 8.24
CA ARG A 46 -15.52 1.09 7.93
C ARG A 46 -16.29 -0.16 7.54
N LEU A 47 -15.61 -1.30 7.39
CA LEU A 47 -16.25 -2.55 7.00
C LEU A 47 -16.66 -3.33 8.25
N PRO A 48 -17.96 -3.63 8.45
CA PRO A 48 -18.38 -4.49 9.54
C PRO A 48 -17.76 -5.89 9.36
N ASP A 49 -17.42 -6.53 10.48
CA ASP A 49 -16.89 -7.90 10.54
C ASP A 49 -15.53 -8.14 9.85
N VAL A 50 -14.84 -7.08 9.42
CA VAL A 50 -13.48 -7.18 8.88
C VAL A 50 -12.47 -6.74 9.92
N GLN A 51 -11.56 -7.65 10.29
CA GLN A 51 -10.51 -7.35 11.25
C GLN A 51 -9.61 -6.20 10.76
N GLN A 52 -9.37 -5.23 11.64
CA GLN A 52 -8.46 -4.12 11.38
C GLN A 52 -7.01 -4.61 11.24
N CYS A 53 -6.20 -3.88 10.47
CA CYS A 53 -4.78 -4.16 10.36
C CYS A 53 -4.11 -4.03 11.74
N GLY A 54 -3.17 -4.94 12.06
CA GLY A 54 -2.43 -4.89 13.33
C GLY A 54 -1.61 -3.62 13.55
N ASP A 55 -1.25 -2.93 12.46
CA ASP A 55 -0.46 -1.69 12.38
C ASP A 55 -1.31 -0.48 11.95
N CYS A 56 -2.63 -0.53 12.12
CA CYS A 56 -3.50 0.59 11.76
C CYS A 56 -3.18 1.83 12.62
N THR A 57 -2.84 2.95 11.97
CA THR A 57 -2.53 4.22 12.65
C THR A 57 -3.78 5.02 13.02
N LEU A 58 -4.98 4.55 12.66
CA LEU A 58 -6.28 5.15 13.01
C LEU A 58 -6.91 4.49 14.25
N ARG A 59 -6.10 3.79 15.07
CA ARG A 59 -6.52 3.29 16.37
C ARG A 59 -6.81 4.42 17.35
#